data_AF-A0A5J4WHF7-F1
#
_entry.id   AF-A0A5J4WHF7-F1
#
_cell.length_a   1.000
_cell.length_b   1.000
_cell.length_c   1.000
_cell.angle_alpha   90.00
_cell.angle_beta   90.00
_cell.angle_gamma   90.00
#
_symmetry.space_group_name_H-M   'P 1'
#
loop_
_entity.id
_entity.type
_entity.pdbx_description
1 polymer ?
#
loop_
_entity_poly.entity_id
_entity_poly.type
_entity_poly.pdbx_seq_one_letter_code
_entity_poly.pdbx_strand_id
1 'polypeptide(L)' 'MTTKSDLFIVVEDFNNKFDAQYLSVSKGDVVKVIRKEFLYYTVDKNGSIGKVP' A
#
# COMPACT_ATOMS: atom_id res chain seq x y z
N MET A 1 12.64 0.22 -19.66
CA MET A 1 11.43 1.07 -19.61
C MET A 1 11.25 1.52 -18.17
N THR A 2 11.45 2.79 -17.88
CA THR A 2 11.27 3.32 -16.52
C THR A 2 9.78 3.58 -16.31
N THR A 3 9.05 2.59 -15.80
CA THR A 3 7.67 2.80 -15.37
C THR A 3 7.69 3.79 -14.22
N LYS A 4 7.23 5.02 -14.49
CA LYS A 4 7.08 6.07 -13.49
C LYS A 4 6.20 5.50 -12.37
N SER A 5 6.83 5.19 -11.25
CA SER A 5 6.15 4.59 -10.11
C SER A 5 5.69 5.75 -9.25
N ASP A 6 4.39 6.00 -9.22
CA ASP A 6 3.83 7.05 -8.40
C ASP A 6 3.93 6.62 -6.92
N LEU A 7 4.59 7.46 -6.12
CA LEU A 7 4.69 7.32 -4.68
C LEU A 7 3.52 8.07 -4.04
N PHE A 8 2.92 7.46 -3.01
CA PHE A 8 1.77 8.00 -2.30
C PHE A 8 2.04 8.06 -0.81
N ILE A 9 1.44 9.03 -0.13
CA ILE A 9 1.49 9.15 1.31
C ILE A 9 0.19 8.58 1.88
N VAL A 10 0.32 7.66 2.83
CA VAL A 10 -0.80 7.11 3.59
C VAL A 10 -1.39 8.21 4.47
N VAL A 11 -2.71 8.40 4.42
CA VAL A 11 -3.40 9.49 5.13
C VAL A 11 -4.05 9.06 6.44
N GLU A 12 -4.20 7.76 6.65
CA GLU A 12 -4.85 7.14 7.81
C GLU A 12 -4.16 5.83 8.18
N ASP A 13 -4.12 5.50 9.47
CA ASP A 13 -3.60 4.24 9.94
C ASP A 13 -4.51 3.07 9.54
N PHE A 14 -3.92 1.97 9.10
CA PHE A 14 -4.64 0.75 8.81
C PHE A 14 -3.88 -0.46 9.34
N ASN A 15 -4.56 -1.29 10.12
CA ASN A 15 -3.96 -2.41 10.81
C ASN A 15 -4.55 -3.73 10.29
N ASN A 16 -3.69 -4.62 9.82
CA ASN A 16 -4.05 -5.87 9.13
C ASN A 16 -4.44 -7.02 10.08
N LYS A 17 -5.02 -6.72 11.24
CA LYS A 17 -5.25 -7.66 12.36
C LYS A 17 -5.94 -8.98 12.01
N PHE A 18 -6.66 -9.06 10.90
CA PHE A 18 -7.53 -10.20 10.57
C PHE A 18 -7.22 -10.86 9.22
N ASP A 19 -6.39 -10.28 8.36
CA ASP A 19 -6.10 -10.84 7.04
C ASP A 19 -4.66 -10.51 6.60
N ALA A 20 -3.85 -11.56 6.48
CA ALA A 20 -2.43 -11.46 6.12
C ALA A 20 -2.18 -10.94 4.70
N GLN A 21 -3.22 -10.89 3.84
CA GLN A 21 -3.13 -10.26 2.52
C GLN A 21 -3.06 -8.74 2.59
N TYR A 22 -3.50 -8.16 3.70
CA TYR A 22 -3.48 -6.74 3.94
C TYR A 22 -2.16 -6.33 4.60
N LEU A 23 -1.65 -5.17 4.20
CA LEU A 23 -0.42 -4.61 4.74
C LEU A 23 -0.78 -3.55 5.79
N SER A 24 -0.22 -3.69 6.99
CA SER A 24 -0.35 -2.65 8.00
C SER A 24 0.42 -1.40 7.57
N VAL A 25 -0.26 -0.26 7.57
CA VAL A 25 0.29 1.05 7.25
C VAL A 25 -0.09 2.08 8.31
N SER A 26 0.72 3.11 8.42
CA SER A 26 0.52 4.24 9.31
C SER A 26 0.47 5.53 8.50
N LYS A 27 -0.30 6.49 8.98
CA LYS A 27 -0.36 7.83 8.42
C LYS A 27 1.04 8.42 8.33
N GLY A 28 1.38 8.95 7.15
CA GLY A 28 2.70 9.47 6.82
C GLY A 28 3.64 8.46 6.16
N ASP A 29 3.29 7.18 6.12
CA ASP A 29 4.06 6.19 5.35
C ASP A 29 4.06 6.56 3.87
N VAL A 30 5.22 6.41 3.23
CA VAL A 30 5.35 6.50 1.78
C VAL A 30 5.30 5.11 1.18
N VAL A 31 4.37 4.88 0.26
CA VAL A 31 4.17 3.59 -0.41
C VAL A 31 4.18 3.77 -1.92
N LYS A 32 4.63 2.73 -2.63
CA LYS A 32 4.54 2.64 -4.09
C LYS A 32 3.31 1.85 -4.47
N VAL A 33 2.39 2.46 -5.20
CA VAL A 33 1.21 1.72 -5.72
C VAL A 33 1.65 0.89 -6.92
N ILE A 34 1.45 -0.43 -6.83
CA ILE A 34 1.72 -1.39 -7.91
C ILE A 34 0.47 -1.57 -8.77
N ARG A 35 -0.69 -1.69 -8.13
CA ARG A 35 -1.98 -1.89 -8.78
C ARG A 35 -3.09 -1.16 -8.02
N LYS A 36 -4.06 -0.66 -8.77
CA LYS A 36 -5.30 -0.08 -8.26
C LYS A 36 -6.42 -1.06 -8.56
N GLU A 37 -7.12 -1.52 -7.55
CA GLU A 37 -8.29 -2.39 -7.66
C GLU A 37 -9.54 -1.67 -7.13
N PHE A 38 -10.72 -2.31 -7.28
CA PHE A 38 -11.99 -1.67 -6.90
C PHE A 38 -12.13 -1.44 -5.39
N LEU A 39 -11.57 -2.33 -4.56
CA LEU A 39 -11.72 -2.30 -3.10
C LEU A 39 -10.43 -1.97 -2.34
N TYR A 40 -9.29 -2.00 -3.02
CA TYR A 40 -7.98 -1.82 -2.39
C TYR A 40 -6.93 -1.45 -3.44
N TYR A 41 -5.78 -1.01 -2.94
CA TYR A 41 -4.55 -0.82 -3.67
C TYR A 41 -3.57 -1.91 -3.28
N THR A 42 -2.95 -2.56 -4.26
CA THR A 42 -1.75 -3.36 -4.00
C THR A 42 -0.55 -2.42 -3.98
N VAL A 43 0.14 -2.35 -2.83
CA VAL A 43 1.25 -1.42 -2.60
C VAL A 43 2.53 -2.17 -2.20
N ASP A 44 3.67 -1.54 -2.46
CA ASP A 44 4.98 -1.89 -1.92
C ASP A 44 5.39 -0.82 -0.90
N LYS A 45 5.64 -1.25 0.33
CA LYS A 45 6.24 -0.47 1.40
C LYS A 45 7.58 -1.09 1.78
N ASN A 46 8.68 -0.46 1.37
CA ASN A 46 10.05 -0.89 1.71
C ASN A 46 10.34 -2.37 1.39
N GLY A 47 9.81 -2.89 0.28
CA GLY A 47 9.96 -4.28 -0.15
C GLY A 47 8.88 -5.23 0.37
N SER A 48 7.98 -4.76 1.24
CA SER A 48 6.81 -5.53 1.69
C SER A 48 5.60 -5.20 0.83
N ILE A 49 5.07 -6.22 0.15
CA ILE A 49 3.92 -6.07 -0.74
C ILE A 49 2.65 -6.56 -0.05
N GLY A 50 1.58 -5.78 -0.12
CA GLY A 50 0.27 -6.19 0.34
C GLY A 50 -0.84 -5.20 -0.02
N LYS A 51 -2.06 -5.52 0.41
CA LYS A 51 -3.27 -4.74 0.10
C LYS A 51 -3.49 -3.64 1.14
N VAL A 52 -3.87 -2.46 0.68
CA VAL A 52 -4.30 -1.32 1.51
C VAL A 52 -5.63 -0.81 0.95
N PRO A 53 -6.69 -0.67 1.74
CA PRO A 53 -7.98 -0.13 1.29
C PRO A 53 -7.87 1.28 0.67
#